data_AF-A0A956P048-F1
#
_entry.id   AF-A0A956P048-F1
#
_cell.length_a   1.000
_cell.length_b   1.000
_cell.length_c   1.000
_cell.angle_alpha   90.00
_cell.angle_beta   90.00
_cell.angle_gamma   90.00
#
_symmetry.space_group_name_H-M   'P 1'
#
loop_
_entity.id
_entity.type
_entity.pdbx_description
1 polymer ?
#
loop_
_entity_poly.entity_id
_entity_poly.type
_entity_poly.pdbx_seq_one_letter_code
_entity_poly.pdbx_strand_id
1 'polypeptide(L)'
;PGDAYLRDKLIAHEAFHRVQQALGLNARDAINAHLDEEDGRVLLRLELRALTAAATRTGATADAAARDAVLFRFARHRRYPGADSLEAMLELQEGLPEYTGAALALRTRSDTAAVLQAATREFESRPTFVRALGYGTGPVLGLVLDRVRPAWRQQLRAEGFAPQLRTAL
;
A
#
# COMPACT_ATOMS: atom_id res chain seq x y z
N PRO A 1 -12.38 -18.14 1.54
CA PRO A 1 -12.57 -17.71 0.13
C PRO A 1 -12.56 -18.90 -0.84
N GLY A 2 -13.44 -18.91 -1.85
CA GLY A 2 -13.45 -19.95 -2.90
C GLY A 2 -12.33 -19.78 -3.93
N ASP A 3 -11.97 -18.53 -4.23
CA ASP A 3 -10.81 -18.19 -5.06
C ASP A 3 -9.49 -18.52 -4.34
N ALA A 4 -8.55 -19.15 -5.05
CA ALA A 4 -7.28 -19.59 -4.48
C ALA A 4 -6.37 -18.43 -4.08
N TYR A 5 -6.29 -17.37 -4.89
CA TYR A 5 -5.48 -16.21 -4.57
C TYR A 5 -5.99 -15.49 -3.33
N LEU A 6 -7.30 -15.26 -3.24
CA LEU A 6 -7.89 -14.61 -2.07
C LEU A 6 -7.70 -15.45 -0.81
N ARG A 7 -7.75 -16.78 -0.91
CA ARG A 7 -7.50 -17.67 0.22
C ARG A 7 -6.04 -17.64 0.66
N ASP A 8 -5.09 -17.76 -0.27
CA ASP A 8 -3.67 -17.78 0.05
C ASP A 8 -3.21 -16.43 0.60
N LYS A 9 -3.69 -15.34 -0.01
CA LYS A 9 -3.49 -13.97 0.49
C LYS A 9 -4.00 -13.81 1.91
N LEU A 10 -5.24 -14.24 2.19
CA LEU A 10 -5.85 -14.12 3.52
C LEU A 10 -5.07 -14.93 4.57
N ILE A 11 -4.73 -16.19 4.29
CA ILE A 11 -3.98 -17.02 5.24
C ILE A 11 -2.61 -16.39 5.54
N ALA A 12 -1.92 -15.90 4.52
CA ALA A 12 -0.62 -15.24 4.69
C ALA A 12 -0.74 -13.89 5.43
N HIS A 13 -1.79 -13.11 5.18
CA HIS A 13 -2.11 -11.88 5.91
C HIS A 13 -2.27 -12.17 7.41
N GLU A 14 -3.16 -13.09 7.76
CA GLU A 14 -3.45 -13.44 9.17
C GLU A 14 -2.24 -14.06 9.86
N ALA A 15 -1.50 -14.93 9.17
CA ALA A 15 -0.27 -15.51 9.69
C ALA A 15 0.81 -14.44 9.93
N PHE A 16 0.85 -13.39 9.10
CA PHE A 16 1.82 -12.32 9.24
C PHE A 16 1.56 -11.45 10.46
N HIS A 17 0.31 -11.21 10.89
CA HIS A 17 0.06 -10.47 12.12
C HIS A 17 0.79 -11.05 13.34
N ARG A 18 0.90 -12.38 13.42
CA ARG A 18 1.70 -13.05 14.46
C ARG A 18 3.20 -12.72 14.36
N VAL A 19 3.73 -12.64 13.14
CA VAL A 19 5.14 -12.30 12.87
C VAL A 19 5.40 -10.81 13.10
N GLN A 20 4.48 -9.95 12.66
CA GLN A 20 4.50 -8.50 12.85
C GLN A 20 4.66 -8.16 14.34
N GLN A 21 3.95 -8.87 15.21
CA GLN A 21 4.08 -8.72 16.65
C GLN A 21 5.48 -9.08 17.16
N ALA A 22 6.01 -10.22 16.74
CA ALA A 22 7.36 -10.66 17.11
C ALA A 22 8.45 -9.72 16.59
N LEU A 23 8.22 -9.07 15.45
CA LEU A 23 9.11 -8.05 14.87
C LEU A 23 8.96 -6.68 15.52
N GLY A 24 8.02 -6.49 16.45
CA GLY A 24 7.71 -5.19 17.05
C GLY A 24 7.35 -4.13 16.00
N LEU A 25 6.62 -4.54 14.97
CA LEU A 25 6.08 -3.68 13.89
C LEU A 25 4.58 -3.42 14.08
N ASN A 26 4.10 -3.51 15.31
CA ASN A 26 2.72 -3.22 15.65
C ASN A 26 2.51 -1.71 15.60
N ALA A 27 1.48 -1.27 14.89
CA ALA A 27 0.95 0.07 14.97
C ALA A 27 -0.46 0.02 15.56
N ARG A 28 -0.90 1.13 16.13
CA ARG A 28 -2.28 1.28 16.60
C ARG A 28 -3.17 1.64 15.43
N ASP A 29 -4.44 1.31 15.59
CA ASP A 29 -5.48 1.75 14.69
C ASP A 29 -5.58 3.28 14.71
N ALA A 30 -5.88 3.84 13.55
CA ALA A 30 -5.90 5.28 13.31
C ALA A 30 -7.06 5.63 12.40
N ILE A 31 -7.78 6.70 12.75
CA ILE A 31 -8.84 7.25 11.90
C ILE A 31 -8.22 8.32 11.01
N ASN A 32 -8.18 8.03 9.72
CA ASN A 32 -7.71 8.93 8.68
C ASN A 32 -8.89 9.75 8.13
N ALA A 33 -9.47 10.63 8.95
CA ALA A 33 -10.72 11.34 8.66
C ALA A 33 -10.67 12.18 7.37
N HIS A 34 -9.50 12.67 6.99
CA HIS A 34 -9.29 13.40 5.73
C HIS A 34 -9.58 12.57 4.49
N LEU A 35 -9.65 11.23 4.60
CA LEU A 35 -10.04 10.35 3.50
C LEU A 35 -11.55 10.25 3.32
N ASP A 36 -12.34 10.94 4.15
CA ASP A 36 -13.74 11.18 3.85
C ASP A 36 -13.97 12.49 3.07
N GLU A 37 -12.98 13.40 3.06
CA GLU A 37 -13.01 14.64 2.29
C GLU A 37 -12.77 14.40 0.80
N GLU A 38 -13.44 15.17 -0.06
CA GLU A 38 -13.37 15.02 -1.52
C GLU A 38 -11.93 15.01 -2.04
N ASP A 39 -11.16 16.05 -1.72
CA ASP A 39 -9.78 16.19 -2.19
C ASP A 39 -8.89 15.05 -1.66
N GLY A 40 -9.12 14.62 -0.42
CA GLY A 40 -8.38 13.51 0.19
C GLY A 40 -8.63 12.19 -0.54
N ARG A 41 -9.90 11.90 -0.85
CA ARG A 41 -10.30 10.73 -1.65
C ARG A 41 -9.75 10.77 -3.06
N VAL A 42 -9.83 11.92 -3.73
CA VAL A 42 -9.34 12.08 -5.11
C VAL A 42 -7.85 11.82 -5.16
N LEU A 43 -7.07 12.43 -4.26
CA LEU A 43 -5.62 12.25 -4.22
C LEU A 43 -5.23 10.81 -3.87
N LEU A 44 -5.93 10.15 -2.94
CA LEU A 44 -5.70 8.73 -2.64
C LEU A 44 -5.97 7.84 -3.86
N ARG A 45 -7.06 8.08 -4.60
CA ARG A 45 -7.38 7.30 -5.81
C ARG A 45 -6.35 7.50 -6.91
N LEU A 46 -5.89 8.73 -7.14
CA LEU A 46 -4.82 9.03 -8.08
C LEU A 46 -3.52 8.33 -7.68
N GLU A 47 -3.17 8.37 -6.40
CA GLU A 47 -2.03 7.66 -5.85
C GLU A 47 -2.12 6.15 -6.08
N LEU A 48 -3.26 5.52 -5.75
CA LEU A 48 -3.45 4.07 -5.94
C LEU A 48 -3.29 3.67 -7.41
N ARG A 49 -3.86 4.43 -8.34
CA ARG A 49 -3.71 4.17 -9.78
C ARG A 49 -2.26 4.30 -10.23
N ALA A 50 -1.56 5.31 -9.73
CA ALA A 50 -0.15 5.53 -10.02
C ALA A 50 0.75 4.42 -9.44
N LEU A 51 0.51 3.98 -8.19
CA LEU A 51 1.20 2.86 -7.57
C LEU A 51 0.93 1.54 -8.32
N THR A 52 -0.31 1.27 -8.71
CA THR A 52 -0.65 0.08 -9.51
C THR A 52 0.03 0.12 -10.88
N ALA A 53 0.08 1.28 -11.53
CA ALA A 53 0.86 1.43 -12.76
C ALA A 53 2.36 1.21 -12.52
N ALA A 54 2.92 1.72 -11.42
CA ALA A 54 4.33 1.56 -11.06
C ALA A 54 4.71 0.11 -10.69
N ALA A 55 3.76 -0.67 -10.17
CA ALA A 55 3.92 -2.08 -9.84
C ALA A 55 3.74 -3.02 -11.04
N THR A 56 3.04 -2.56 -12.10
CA THR A 56 2.67 -3.42 -13.25
C THR A 56 3.41 -3.10 -14.54
N ARG A 57 3.97 -1.88 -14.65
CA ARG A 57 4.79 -1.46 -15.80
C ARG A 57 6.28 -1.73 -15.57
N THR A 58 7.08 -1.49 -16.60
CA THR A 58 8.55 -1.65 -16.57
C THR A 58 9.27 -0.39 -17.03
N GLY A 59 10.55 -0.30 -16.65
CA GLY A 59 11.46 0.78 -17.04
C GLY A 59 10.95 2.19 -16.68
N ALA A 60 11.24 3.16 -17.55
CA ALA A 60 10.95 4.57 -17.31
C ALA A 60 9.46 4.86 -17.04
N THR A 61 8.55 4.08 -17.63
CA THR A 61 7.09 4.26 -17.40
C THR A 61 6.65 3.83 -16.01
N ALA A 62 7.35 2.86 -15.40
CA ALA A 62 7.12 2.46 -14.02
C ALA A 62 7.68 3.49 -13.04
N ASP A 63 8.83 4.08 -13.35
CA ASP A 63 9.47 5.10 -12.52
C ASP A 63 8.68 6.42 -12.54
N ALA A 64 8.20 6.84 -13.71
CA ALA A 64 7.31 8.00 -13.82
C ALA A 64 6.04 7.82 -12.98
N ALA A 65 5.39 6.65 -13.07
CA ALA A 65 4.20 6.35 -12.28
C ALA A 65 4.49 6.31 -10.76
N ALA A 66 5.68 5.83 -10.35
CA ALA A 66 6.07 5.85 -8.95
C ALA A 66 6.26 7.29 -8.44
N ARG A 67 6.83 8.18 -9.26
CA ARG A 67 6.96 9.61 -8.93
C ARG A 67 5.60 10.30 -8.84
N ASP A 68 4.68 10.01 -9.76
CA ASP A 68 3.30 10.52 -9.69
C ASP A 68 2.60 10.09 -8.40
N ALA A 69 2.76 8.83 -7.98
CA ALA A 69 2.24 8.36 -6.70
C ALA A 69 2.78 9.17 -5.51
N VAL A 70 4.09 9.40 -5.47
CA VAL A 70 4.72 10.23 -4.43
C VAL A 70 4.20 11.66 -4.46
N LEU A 71 3.96 12.25 -5.64
CA LEU A 71 3.40 13.59 -5.80
C LEU A 71 1.98 13.68 -5.24
N PHE A 72 1.09 12.74 -5.59
CA PHE A 72 -0.29 12.73 -5.08
C PHE A 72 -0.33 12.54 -3.56
N ARG A 73 0.49 11.62 -3.03
CA ARG A 73 0.65 11.42 -1.59
C ARG A 73 1.13 12.69 -0.89
N PHE A 74 2.18 13.32 -1.42
CA PHE A 74 2.73 14.55 -0.84
C PHE A 74 1.73 15.71 -0.87
N ALA A 75 0.99 15.87 -1.97
CA ALA A 75 -0.07 16.86 -2.07
C ALA A 75 -1.16 16.62 -1.00
N ARG A 76 -1.54 15.36 -0.76
CA ARG A 76 -2.50 14.98 0.28
C ARG A 76 -1.98 15.30 1.68
N HIS A 77 -0.76 14.90 2.01
CA HIS A 77 -0.17 15.21 3.32
C HIS A 77 0.02 16.72 3.57
N ARG A 78 0.36 17.49 2.53
CA ARG A 78 0.45 18.96 2.65
C ARG A 78 -0.89 19.62 2.94
N ARG A 79 -1.98 19.04 2.44
CA ARG A 79 -3.34 19.57 2.63
C ARG A 79 -3.93 19.21 3.99
N TYR A 80 -3.53 18.06 4.53
CA TYR A 80 -4.04 17.53 5.79
C TYR A 80 -2.89 17.26 6.77
N PRO A 81 -2.51 18.25 7.61
CA PRO A 81 -1.46 18.08 8.61
C PRO A 81 -1.73 16.86 9.52
N GLY A 82 -0.70 16.04 9.73
CA GLY A 82 -0.79 14.79 10.51
C GLY A 82 -1.26 13.57 9.72
N ALA A 83 -1.72 13.73 8.48
CA ALA A 83 -2.07 12.60 7.61
C ALA A 83 -0.87 11.67 7.37
N ASP A 84 0.35 12.20 7.30
CA ASP A 84 1.57 11.38 7.15
C ASP A 84 1.72 10.34 8.25
N SER A 85 1.53 10.77 9.51
CA SER A 85 1.65 9.91 10.67
C SER A 85 0.46 8.96 10.81
N LEU A 86 -0.77 9.46 10.61
CA LEU A 86 -1.99 8.65 10.71
C LEU A 86 -2.09 7.58 9.63
N GLU A 87 -1.67 7.89 8.40
CA GLU A 87 -1.67 6.93 7.31
C GLU A 87 -0.59 5.87 7.51
N ALA A 88 0.62 6.29 7.92
CA ALA A 88 1.71 5.38 8.24
C ALA A 88 1.32 4.36 9.32
N MET A 89 0.48 4.75 10.29
CA MET A 89 -0.05 3.82 11.30
C MET A 89 -0.91 2.71 10.67
N LEU A 90 -1.87 3.03 9.79
CA LEU A 90 -2.67 2.01 9.11
C LEU A 90 -1.87 1.20 8.08
N GLU A 91 -0.91 1.82 7.41
CA GLU A 91 0.00 1.11 6.49
C GLU A 91 0.86 0.10 7.25
N LEU A 92 1.38 0.46 8.42
CA LEU A 92 2.10 -0.50 9.26
C LEU A 92 1.15 -1.56 9.82
N GLN A 93 -0.01 -1.18 10.35
CA GLN A 93 -0.93 -2.11 10.99
C GLN A 93 -1.51 -3.13 9.99
N GLU A 94 -2.14 -2.66 8.93
CA GLU A 94 -2.92 -3.47 7.99
C GLU A 94 -2.26 -3.55 6.61
N GLY A 95 -1.57 -2.49 6.18
CA GLY A 95 -0.92 -2.46 4.87
C GLY A 95 0.25 -3.43 4.74
N LEU A 96 1.05 -3.61 5.78
CA LEU A 96 2.19 -4.53 5.79
C LEU A 96 1.75 -6.02 5.77
N PRO A 97 0.77 -6.45 6.59
CA PRO A 97 0.14 -7.77 6.43
C PRO A 97 -0.50 -7.96 5.05
N GLU A 98 -1.24 -6.97 4.57
CA GLU A 98 -1.92 -7.06 3.27
C GLU A 98 -0.92 -7.20 2.12
N TYR A 99 0.16 -6.42 2.16
CA TYR A 99 1.29 -6.55 1.26
C TYR A 99 1.91 -7.94 1.35
N THR A 100 2.17 -8.46 2.55
CA THR A 100 2.80 -9.77 2.71
C THR A 100 1.92 -10.87 2.12
N GLY A 101 0.62 -10.82 2.37
CA GLY A 101 -0.34 -11.74 1.79
C GLY A 101 -0.35 -11.67 0.27
N ALA A 102 -0.45 -10.46 -0.30
CA ALA A 102 -0.46 -10.26 -1.74
C ALA A 102 0.87 -10.71 -2.39
N ALA A 103 2.01 -10.33 -1.84
CA ALA A 103 3.33 -10.66 -2.39
C ALA A 103 3.60 -12.16 -2.39
N LEU A 104 3.09 -12.92 -1.41
CA LEU A 104 3.19 -14.38 -1.39
C LEU A 104 2.21 -15.03 -2.37
N ALA A 105 0.94 -14.62 -2.36
CA ALA A 105 -0.09 -15.19 -3.22
C ALA A 105 0.14 -14.90 -4.71
N LEU A 106 0.81 -13.79 -5.06
CA LEU A 106 1.15 -13.45 -6.45
C LEU A 106 2.28 -14.31 -7.03
N ARG A 107 3.10 -14.99 -6.21
CA ARG A 107 4.23 -15.81 -6.70
C ARG A 107 3.81 -16.96 -7.61
N THR A 108 2.58 -17.43 -7.45
CA THR A 108 2.01 -18.54 -8.22
C THR A 108 1.15 -18.07 -9.39
N ARG A 109 1.11 -16.76 -9.66
CA ARG A 109 0.24 -16.16 -10.67
C ARG A 109 1.00 -15.58 -11.85
N SER A 110 0.48 -15.84 -13.06
CA SER A 110 0.98 -15.23 -14.29
C SER A 110 0.28 -13.90 -14.64
N ASP A 111 -0.88 -13.62 -14.03
CA ASP A 111 -1.76 -12.48 -14.33
C ASP A 111 -1.70 -11.37 -13.27
N THR A 112 -0.52 -11.18 -12.65
CA THR A 112 -0.28 -10.21 -11.56
C THR A 112 -0.86 -8.82 -11.87
N ALA A 113 -0.67 -8.31 -13.10
CA ALA A 113 -1.18 -7.00 -13.46
C ALA A 113 -2.71 -6.89 -13.42
N ALA A 114 -3.41 -7.93 -13.90
CA ALA A 114 -4.88 -7.96 -13.88
C ALA A 114 -5.41 -8.04 -12.44
N VAL A 115 -4.77 -8.86 -11.59
CA VAL A 115 -5.12 -9.00 -10.18
C VAL A 115 -4.96 -7.68 -9.42
N LEU A 116 -3.83 -7.00 -9.58
CA LEU A 116 -3.58 -5.72 -8.92
C LEU A 116 -4.57 -4.64 -9.38
N GLN A 117 -4.84 -4.55 -10.69
CA GLN A 117 -5.82 -3.60 -11.21
C GLN A 117 -7.24 -3.89 -10.71
N ALA A 118 -7.64 -5.16 -10.62
CA ALA A 118 -8.93 -5.54 -10.08
C ALA A 118 -9.04 -5.18 -8.59
N ALA A 119 -8.01 -5.49 -7.79
CA ALA A 119 -7.96 -5.14 -6.38
C ALA A 119 -8.00 -3.62 -6.14
N THR A 120 -7.31 -2.83 -6.98
CA THR A 120 -7.40 -1.36 -6.91
C THR A 120 -8.81 -0.88 -7.19
N ARG A 121 -9.46 -1.35 -8.26
CA ARG A 121 -10.84 -0.94 -8.61
C ARG A 121 -11.84 -1.32 -7.52
N GLU A 122 -11.69 -2.54 -6.96
CA GLU A 122 -12.51 -2.99 -5.84
C GLU A 122 -12.33 -2.06 -4.64
N PHE A 123 -11.08 -1.76 -4.26
CA PHE A 123 -10.80 -0.83 -3.16
C PHE A 123 -11.40 0.56 -3.41
N GLU A 124 -11.25 1.12 -4.61
CA GLU A 124 -11.77 2.45 -4.98
C GLU A 124 -13.30 2.55 -4.87
N SER A 125 -14.02 1.42 -5.00
CA SER A 125 -15.48 1.35 -4.88
C SER A 125 -16.01 1.42 -3.45
N ARG A 126 -15.12 1.37 -2.44
CA ARG A 126 -15.53 1.44 -1.03
C ARG A 126 -16.16 2.81 -0.70
N PRO A 127 -17.18 2.83 0.18
CA PRO A 127 -17.84 4.08 0.56
C PRO A 127 -16.96 4.98 1.44
N THR A 128 -15.94 4.42 2.10
CA THR A 128 -14.98 5.16 2.95
C THR A 128 -13.63 4.46 3.00
N PHE A 129 -12.57 5.25 3.24
CA PHE A 129 -11.19 4.76 3.35
C PHE A 129 -10.57 5.02 4.73
N VAL A 130 -11.27 5.70 5.64
CA VAL A 130 -10.70 6.27 6.89
C VAL A 130 -10.03 5.25 7.81
N ARG A 131 -10.45 3.98 7.73
CA ARG A 131 -9.87 2.84 8.46
C ARG A 131 -9.31 1.75 7.55
N ALA A 132 -9.41 1.94 6.25
CA ALA A 132 -9.14 0.92 5.26
C ALA A 132 -7.91 1.22 4.39
N LEU A 133 -7.30 2.40 4.52
CA LEU A 133 -6.19 2.84 3.67
C LEU A 133 -5.09 1.78 3.50
N GLY A 134 -4.70 1.10 4.59
CA GLY A 134 -3.68 0.06 4.57
C GLY A 134 -3.98 -1.07 3.57
N TYR A 135 -5.23 -1.54 3.50
CA TYR A 135 -5.61 -2.63 2.58
C TYR A 135 -5.45 -2.26 1.10
N GLY A 136 -5.63 -0.98 0.75
CA GLY A 136 -5.47 -0.50 -0.63
C GLY A 136 -4.02 -0.19 -0.98
N THR A 137 -3.35 0.57 -0.12
CA THR A 137 -2.03 1.14 -0.39
C THR A 137 -0.90 0.14 -0.12
N GLY A 138 -1.01 -0.67 0.93
CA GLY A 138 0.03 -1.60 1.38
C GLY A 138 0.61 -2.47 0.27
N PRO A 139 -0.22 -3.28 -0.44
CA PRO A 139 0.26 -4.16 -1.49
C PRO A 139 1.06 -3.44 -2.58
N VAL A 140 0.53 -2.35 -3.11
CA VAL A 140 1.15 -1.66 -4.24
C VAL A 140 2.36 -0.84 -3.81
N LEU A 141 2.39 -0.28 -2.58
CA LEU A 141 3.60 0.33 -2.02
C LEU A 141 4.72 -0.68 -1.86
N GLY A 142 4.46 -1.81 -1.21
CA GLY A 142 5.49 -2.81 -0.94
C GLY A 142 6.03 -3.45 -2.22
N LEU A 143 5.18 -3.70 -3.22
CA LEU A 143 5.61 -4.21 -4.53
C LEU A 143 6.46 -3.20 -5.31
N VAL A 144 6.14 -1.90 -5.24
CA VAL A 144 7.00 -0.87 -5.84
C VAL A 144 8.33 -0.80 -5.09
N LEU A 145 8.32 -0.81 -3.75
CA LEU A 145 9.53 -0.79 -2.92
C LEU A 145 10.42 -2.01 -3.15
N ASP A 146 9.85 -3.20 -3.40
CA ASP A 146 10.62 -4.39 -3.78
C ASP A 146 11.50 -4.15 -5.01
N ARG A 147 11.01 -3.35 -5.95
CA ARG A 147 11.73 -2.99 -7.17
C ARG A 147 12.74 -1.86 -6.93
N VAL A 148 12.34 -0.80 -6.24
CA VAL A 148 13.15 0.44 -6.18
C VAL A 148 14.10 0.50 -4.98
N ARG A 149 13.88 -0.31 -3.94
CA ARG A 149 14.73 -0.33 -2.73
C ARG A 149 14.81 -1.76 -2.14
N PRO A 150 15.66 -2.66 -2.68
CA PRO A 150 15.68 -4.10 -2.36
C PRO A 150 15.84 -4.52 -0.87
N ALA A 151 16.16 -3.59 0.04
CA ALA A 151 16.28 -3.82 1.49
C ALA A 151 15.29 -2.98 2.34
N TRP A 152 14.25 -2.41 1.74
CA TRP A 152 13.33 -1.47 2.40
C TRP A 152 12.69 -2.02 3.70
N ARG A 153 12.46 -3.33 3.76
CA ARG A 153 11.87 -3.99 4.94
C ARG A 153 12.71 -3.84 6.20
N GLN A 154 14.03 -3.68 6.07
CA GLN A 154 14.93 -3.48 7.22
C GLN A 154 14.77 -2.09 7.85
N GLN A 155 14.30 -1.12 7.08
CA GLN A 155 14.10 0.27 7.53
C GLN A 155 12.64 0.58 7.87
N LEU A 156 11.73 -0.40 7.77
CA LEU A 156 10.30 -0.23 8.03
C LEU A 156 10.00 0.37 9.40
N ARG A 157 10.70 -0.08 10.45
CA ARG A 157 10.50 0.44 11.81
C ARG A 157 10.89 1.92 11.93
N ALA A 158 11.92 2.34 11.21
CA ALA A 158 12.46 3.69 11.31
C ALA A 158 11.74 4.68 10.37
N GLU A 159 11.40 4.22 9.16
CA GLU A 159 10.94 5.10 8.08
C GLU A 159 9.48 4.83 7.64
N GLY A 160 8.92 3.64 7.83
CA GLY A 160 7.63 3.26 7.22
C GLY A 160 7.70 3.14 5.68
N PHE A 161 6.56 3.15 4.98
CA PHE A 161 6.54 3.02 3.51
C PHE A 161 6.84 4.34 2.78
N ALA A 162 6.11 5.40 3.12
CA ALA A 162 6.09 6.65 2.35
C ALA A 162 7.47 7.32 2.21
N PRO A 163 8.21 7.55 3.30
CA PRO A 163 9.54 8.17 3.23
C PRO A 163 10.51 7.31 2.42
N GLN A 164 10.42 5.98 2.54
CA GLN A 164 11.28 5.08 1.79
C GLN A 164 11.07 5.16 0.29
N LEU A 165 9.80 5.22 -0.14
CA LEU A 165 9.46 5.32 -1.55
C LEU A 165 9.92 6.67 -2.13
N ARG A 166 9.72 7.77 -1.39
CA ARG A 166 10.17 9.10 -1.81
C ARG A 166 11.69 9.17 -2.02
N THR A 167 12.47 8.57 -1.13
CA THR A 167 13.94 8.60 -1.19
C THR A 167 14.51 7.69 -2.29
N ALA A 168 13.73 6.72 -2.78
CA ALA A 168 14.19 5.74 -3.76
C ALA A 168 14.02 6.16 -5.24
N LEU A 169 13.40 7.32 -5.53
CA LEU A 169 12.99 7.77 -6.87
C LEU A 169 13.70 9.06 -7.33
#